data_AF-A0A7C7G6A4-F1
#
_entry.id   AF-A0A7C7G6A4-F1
#
_cell.length_a   1.000
_cell.length_b   1.000
_cell.length_c   1.000
_cell.angle_alpha   90.00
_cell.angle_beta   90.00
_cell.angle_gamma   90.00
#
_symmetry.space_group_name_H-M   'P 1'
#
loop_
_entity.id
_entity.type
_entity.pdbx_description
1 polymer ?
#
loop_
_entity_poly.entity_id
_entity_poly.type
_entity_poly.pdbx_seq_one_letter_code
_entity_poly.pdbx_strand_id
1 'polypeptide(L)'
;SFLFDLKRTDYKGWARGLKKAGYATNPKYPVLLINLIEKHKLYDYDQVKEMPSLTPEPEEYASKPMRKGRKVLVHNRVKYIIVKSGDTYFEIANNLDMMLWQIYKYNDLKRNDHLRPGQVIYLQPKRSKAKKDYEYHIAKRGETMYRISQKYAVKLRSLYKMNRMAEGEQPNPGQRIHLRKPISASSS
;
A
#
# COMPACT_ATOMS: atom_id res chain seq x y z
N SER A 1 27.39 17.21 -26.02
CA SER A 1 27.16 16.17 -25.00
C SER A 1 26.94 14.86 -25.72
N PHE A 2 27.88 13.90 -25.62
CA PHE A 2 27.94 12.70 -26.49
C PHE A 2 26.77 11.71 -26.34
N LEU A 3 26.00 11.85 -25.25
CA LEU A 3 24.93 10.92 -24.89
C LEU A 3 23.72 11.05 -25.84
N PHE A 4 23.46 12.27 -26.33
CA PHE A 4 22.32 12.59 -27.19
C PHE A 4 22.59 12.31 -28.67
N ASP A 5 23.83 11.96 -29.02
CA ASP A 5 24.22 11.55 -30.38
C ASP A 5 23.82 10.08 -30.65
N LEU A 6 23.46 9.34 -29.60
CA LEU A 6 22.98 7.96 -29.69
C LEU A 6 21.52 7.92 -30.16
N LYS A 7 21.20 6.93 -31.00
CA LYS A 7 19.79 6.65 -31.36
C LYS A 7 19.00 6.33 -30.10
N ARG A 8 17.75 6.81 -30.02
CA ARG A 8 16.87 6.55 -28.87
C ARG A 8 16.65 5.05 -28.61
N THR A 9 16.71 4.24 -29.65
CA THR A 9 16.55 2.77 -29.59
C THR A 9 17.85 2.02 -29.28
N ASP A 10 19.01 2.69 -29.21
CA ASP A 10 20.30 2.05 -28.90
C ASP A 10 20.50 1.91 -27.39
N TYR A 11 19.64 1.14 -26.72
CA TYR A 11 19.69 0.97 -25.27
C TYR A 11 21.05 0.43 -24.77
N LYS A 12 21.80 -0.31 -25.60
CA LYS A 12 23.14 -0.81 -25.27
C LYS A 12 24.18 0.32 -25.28
N GLY A 13 24.12 1.22 -26.27
CA GLY A 13 24.91 2.44 -26.30
C GLY A 13 24.58 3.36 -25.12
N TRP A 14 23.29 3.57 -24.85
CA TRP A 14 22.82 4.37 -23.72
C TRP A 14 23.31 3.82 -22.37
N ALA A 15 23.21 2.50 -22.14
CA ALA A 15 23.68 1.88 -20.89
C ALA A 15 25.18 2.10 -20.63
N ARG A 16 26.02 2.02 -21.68
CA ARG A 16 27.46 2.30 -21.59
C ARG A 16 27.74 3.79 -21.45
N GLY A 17 27.01 4.62 -22.19
CA GLY A 17 27.14 6.07 -22.19
C GLY A 17 26.79 6.68 -20.83
N LEU A 18 25.71 6.21 -20.19
CA LEU A 18 25.28 6.69 -18.87
C LEU A 18 26.34 6.44 -17.80
N LYS A 19 26.98 5.25 -17.82
CA LYS A 19 28.13 4.96 -16.96
C LYS A 19 29.30 5.90 -17.28
N LYS A 20 29.67 6.05 -18.55
CA LYS A 20 30.79 6.92 -18.98
C LYS A 20 30.56 8.39 -18.60
N ALA A 21 29.32 8.84 -18.62
CA ALA A 21 28.91 10.19 -18.23
C ALA A 21 28.80 10.38 -16.70
N GLY A 22 29.06 9.35 -15.90
CA GLY A 22 29.09 9.44 -14.44
C GLY A 22 27.72 9.33 -13.76
N TYR A 23 26.64 9.05 -14.49
CA TYR A 23 25.30 8.84 -13.90
C TYR A 23 25.18 7.55 -13.11
N ALA A 24 26.10 6.60 -13.31
CA ALA A 24 26.13 5.34 -12.57
C ALA A 24 27.55 4.99 -12.15
N THR A 25 27.73 4.76 -10.84
CA THR A 25 29.03 4.43 -10.22
C THR A 25 29.35 2.93 -10.27
N ASN A 26 28.34 2.07 -10.41
CA ASN A 26 28.54 0.62 -10.41
C ASN A 26 29.24 0.17 -11.71
N PRO A 27 30.39 -0.54 -11.63
CA PRO A 27 31.12 -0.99 -12.82
C PRO A 27 30.30 -1.95 -13.71
N LYS A 28 29.37 -2.71 -13.12
CA LYS A 28 28.47 -3.65 -13.82
C LYS A 28 27.16 -3.01 -14.29
N TYR A 29 26.95 -1.71 -14.05
CA TYR A 29 25.71 -1.01 -14.41
C TYR A 29 25.25 -1.25 -15.86
N PRO A 30 26.12 -1.13 -16.89
CA PRO A 30 25.69 -1.32 -18.27
C PRO A 30 25.16 -2.74 -18.50
N VAL A 31 25.83 -3.73 -17.92
CA VAL A 31 25.44 -5.14 -18.04
C VAL A 31 24.10 -5.39 -17.35
N LEU A 32 23.90 -4.87 -16.14
CA LEU A 32 22.64 -5.02 -15.41
C LEU A 32 21.46 -4.39 -16.16
N LEU A 33 21.64 -3.19 -16.70
CA LEU A 33 20.59 -2.48 -17.44
C LEU A 33 20.24 -3.21 -18.74
N ILE A 34 21.26 -3.63 -19.51
CA ILE A 34 21.08 -4.42 -20.72
C ILE A 34 20.33 -5.71 -20.41
N ASN A 35 20.77 -6.45 -19.38
CA ASN A 35 20.12 -7.70 -18.98
C ASN A 35 18.66 -7.49 -18.58
N LEU A 36 18.33 -6.38 -17.91
CA LEU A 36 16.96 -6.08 -17.52
C LEU A 36 16.08 -5.78 -18.73
N ILE A 37 16.59 -4.99 -19.69
CA ILE A 37 15.92 -4.68 -20.95
C ILE A 37 15.71 -5.95 -21.79
N GLU A 38 16.73 -6.80 -21.91
CA GLU A 38 16.66 -8.05 -22.68
C GLU A 38 15.75 -9.08 -22.00
N LYS A 39 15.88 -9.29 -20.69
CA LYS A 39 15.05 -10.23 -19.91
C LYS A 39 13.55 -9.92 -20.01
N HIS A 40 13.20 -8.63 -20.04
CA HIS A 40 11.81 -8.18 -20.11
C HIS A 40 11.38 -7.76 -21.54
N LYS A 41 12.26 -7.95 -22.53
CA LYS A 41 12.04 -7.54 -23.94
C LYS A 41 11.52 -6.11 -24.08
N LEU A 42 12.05 -5.18 -23.27
CA LEU A 42 11.53 -3.80 -23.23
C LEU A 42 11.78 -3.03 -24.54
N TYR A 43 12.73 -3.49 -25.36
CA TYR A 43 12.99 -2.94 -26.69
C TYR A 43 11.84 -3.19 -27.68
N ASP A 44 10.92 -4.14 -27.39
CA ASP A 44 9.73 -4.34 -28.23
C ASP A 44 8.82 -3.09 -28.21
N TYR A 45 8.89 -2.28 -27.14
CA TYR A 45 8.11 -1.04 -27.01
C TYR A 45 8.66 0.14 -27.84
N ASP A 46 9.91 0.06 -28.31
CA ASP A 46 10.53 1.11 -29.12
C ASP A 46 9.87 1.26 -30.51
N GLN A 47 9.19 0.21 -30.98
CA GLN A 47 8.52 0.16 -32.29
C GLN A 47 7.02 0.41 -32.21
N VAL A 48 6.48 0.56 -31.01
CA VAL A 48 5.05 0.71 -30.81
C VAL A 48 4.66 2.15 -31.16
N LYS A 49 3.88 2.33 -32.24
CA LYS A 49 3.35 3.64 -32.69
C LYS A 49 2.40 4.28 -31.67
N GLU A 50 1.70 3.46 -30.90
CA GLU A 50 0.76 3.86 -29.86
C GLU A 50 1.08 3.08 -28.59
N MET A 51 1.77 3.72 -27.62
CA MET A 51 1.98 3.06 -26.33
C MET A 51 0.62 2.60 -25.79
N PRO A 52 0.43 1.30 -25.49
CA PRO A 52 -0.78 0.87 -24.82
C PRO A 52 -0.87 1.68 -23.54
N SER A 53 -1.97 2.41 -23.37
CA SER A 53 -2.21 3.16 -22.16
C SER A 53 -2.20 2.19 -20.97
N LEU A 54 -1.09 2.17 -20.23
CA LEU A 54 -0.96 1.38 -19.00
C LEU A 54 -1.89 1.92 -17.90
N THR A 55 -2.49 3.09 -18.11
CA THR A 55 -3.68 3.60 -17.43
C THR A 55 -4.87 3.39 -18.36
N PRO A 56 -5.35 2.17 -18.44
CA PRO A 56 -6.40 1.86 -19.37
C PRO A 56 -7.63 2.74 -19.03
N GLU A 57 -8.28 3.28 -20.05
CA GLU A 57 -9.22 4.40 -19.95
C GLU A 57 -10.22 4.16 -18.81
N PRO A 58 -10.46 5.12 -17.88
CA PRO A 58 -11.29 4.90 -16.70
C PRO A 58 -12.64 4.21 -16.98
N GLU A 59 -13.19 4.44 -18.17
CA GLU A 59 -14.45 3.88 -18.67
C GLU A 59 -14.39 2.37 -18.96
N GLU A 60 -13.26 1.85 -19.45
CA GLU A 60 -13.08 0.41 -19.70
C GLU A 60 -12.95 -0.38 -18.38
N TYR A 61 -12.47 0.27 -17.30
CA TYR A 61 -12.19 -0.32 -15.98
C TYR A 61 -13.41 -0.35 -15.08
N ALA A 62 -14.22 0.71 -15.15
CA ALA A 62 -15.51 0.82 -14.47
C ALA A 62 -16.54 -0.22 -14.94
N SER A 63 -16.33 -0.83 -16.11
CA SER A 63 -17.28 -1.76 -16.72
C SER A 63 -17.19 -3.21 -16.20
N LYS A 64 -16.12 -3.58 -15.48
CA LYS A 64 -15.99 -4.95 -14.93
C LYS A 64 -16.89 -5.09 -13.69
N PRO A 65 -17.93 -5.95 -13.74
CA PRO A 65 -18.85 -6.09 -12.62
C PRO A 65 -18.13 -6.65 -11.39
N MET A 66 -18.38 -6.03 -10.23
CA MET A 66 -17.98 -6.54 -8.92
C MET A 66 -18.29 -8.03 -8.83
N ARG A 67 -17.33 -8.86 -8.35
CA ARG A 67 -17.60 -10.27 -8.03
C ARG A 67 -18.91 -10.34 -7.22
N LYS A 68 -20.00 -10.81 -7.85
CA LYS A 68 -21.36 -10.82 -7.27
C LYS A 68 -21.30 -11.42 -5.86
N GLY A 69 -21.87 -10.73 -4.88
CA GLY A 69 -22.02 -11.24 -3.50
C GLY A 69 -20.94 -10.84 -2.48
N ARG A 70 -20.17 -9.76 -2.68
CA ARG A 70 -19.35 -9.17 -1.61
C ARG A 70 -20.19 -8.17 -0.80
N LYS A 71 -20.40 -8.47 0.48
CA LYS A 71 -21.11 -7.57 1.41
C LYS A 71 -20.17 -6.47 1.90
N VAL A 72 -20.58 -5.22 1.75
CA VAL A 72 -19.94 -4.08 2.41
C VAL A 72 -20.48 -4.00 3.83
N LEU A 73 -19.58 -4.02 4.80
CA LEU A 73 -19.88 -3.95 6.22
C LEU A 73 -19.48 -2.59 6.77
N VAL A 74 -19.96 -2.26 7.97
CA VAL A 74 -19.65 -0.98 8.63
C VAL A 74 -19.21 -1.22 10.06
N HIS A 75 -18.04 -0.70 10.41
CA HIS A 75 -17.57 -0.65 11.79
C HIS A 75 -17.03 0.74 12.11
N ASN A 76 -17.36 1.27 13.30
CA ASN A 76 -17.02 2.64 13.72
C ASN A 76 -17.37 3.73 12.67
N ARG A 77 -18.50 3.56 11.96
CA ARG A 77 -18.92 4.43 10.84
C ARG A 77 -17.91 4.47 9.69
N VAL A 78 -17.18 3.38 9.46
CA VAL A 78 -16.22 3.21 8.37
C VAL A 78 -16.62 1.95 7.60
N LYS A 79 -16.82 2.09 6.30
CA LYS A 79 -17.12 0.95 5.41
C LYS A 79 -15.88 0.06 5.25
N TYR A 80 -16.08 -1.25 5.25
CA TYR A 80 -15.03 -2.24 5.02
C TYR A 80 -15.56 -3.49 4.32
N ILE A 81 -14.65 -4.30 3.81
CA ILE A 81 -14.92 -5.65 3.27
C ILE A 81 -14.02 -6.67 3.95
N ILE A 82 -14.39 -7.94 3.80
CA ILE A 82 -13.55 -9.08 4.19
C ILE A 82 -12.96 -9.67 2.92
N VAL A 83 -11.63 -9.80 2.92
CA VAL A 83 -10.83 -10.36 1.83
C VAL A 83 -11.20 -11.83 1.64
N LYS A 84 -11.49 -12.23 0.41
CA LYS A 84 -11.75 -13.61 0.01
C LYS A 84 -10.48 -14.24 -0.60
N SER A 85 -10.48 -15.56 -0.71
CA SER A 85 -9.40 -16.27 -1.43
C SER A 85 -9.29 -15.77 -2.86
N GLY A 86 -8.06 -15.49 -3.32
CA GLY A 86 -7.78 -14.98 -4.66
C GLY A 86 -8.08 -13.50 -4.88
N ASP A 87 -8.35 -12.72 -3.83
CA ASP A 87 -8.47 -11.27 -3.95
C ASP A 87 -7.10 -10.60 -4.10
N THR A 88 -7.06 -9.58 -4.96
CA THR A 88 -5.91 -8.67 -5.09
C THR A 88 -6.32 -7.24 -4.73
N TYR A 89 -5.37 -6.40 -4.31
CA TYR A 89 -5.67 -4.97 -4.09
C TYR A 89 -6.22 -4.32 -5.34
N PHE A 90 -5.68 -4.70 -6.51
CA PHE A 90 -6.10 -4.17 -7.79
C PHE A 90 -7.57 -4.49 -8.08
N GLU A 91 -7.98 -5.75 -7.93
CA GLU A 91 -9.38 -6.14 -8.11
C GLU A 91 -10.30 -5.45 -7.11
N ILE A 92 -9.89 -5.30 -5.85
CA ILE A 92 -10.69 -4.60 -4.83
C ILE A 92 -10.85 -3.12 -5.19
N ALA A 93 -9.76 -2.46 -5.56
CA ALA A 93 -9.73 -1.07 -5.99
C ALA A 93 -10.66 -0.83 -7.17
N ASN A 94 -10.48 -1.62 -8.24
CA ASN A 94 -11.25 -1.50 -9.46
C ASN A 94 -12.76 -1.66 -9.22
N ASN A 95 -13.15 -2.71 -8.51
CA ASN A 95 -14.56 -3.03 -8.26
C ASN A 95 -15.29 -2.00 -7.38
N LEU A 96 -14.54 -1.16 -6.68
CA LEU A 96 -15.08 -0.18 -5.73
C LEU A 96 -14.81 1.26 -6.17
N ASP A 97 -14.30 1.44 -7.39
CA ASP A 97 -13.89 2.73 -7.93
C ASP A 97 -12.97 3.51 -6.97
N MET A 98 -11.92 2.83 -6.50
CA MET A 98 -10.93 3.35 -5.58
C MET A 98 -9.54 3.28 -6.17
N MET A 99 -8.73 4.30 -5.91
CA MET A 99 -7.31 4.26 -6.23
C MET A 99 -6.57 3.32 -5.26
N LEU A 100 -5.59 2.56 -5.77
CA LEU A 100 -4.75 1.66 -4.95
C LEU A 100 -4.13 2.37 -3.73
N TRP A 101 -3.67 3.61 -3.90
CA TRP A 101 -3.10 4.40 -2.82
C TRP A 101 -4.10 4.68 -1.70
N GLN A 102 -5.40 4.80 -2.01
CA GLN A 102 -6.45 4.98 -0.99
C GLN A 102 -6.56 3.72 -0.14
N ILE A 103 -6.55 2.54 -0.76
CA ILE A 103 -6.57 1.27 -0.01
C ILE A 103 -5.36 1.19 0.91
N TYR A 104 -4.15 1.46 0.41
CA TYR A 104 -2.95 1.42 1.24
C TYR A 104 -3.02 2.41 2.41
N LYS A 105 -3.40 3.65 2.13
CA LYS A 105 -3.48 4.72 3.12
C LYS A 105 -4.54 4.47 4.19
N TYR A 106 -5.72 3.98 3.82
CA TYR A 106 -6.82 3.78 4.77
C TYR A 106 -6.57 2.59 5.71
N ASN A 107 -5.78 1.62 5.25
CA ASN A 107 -5.52 0.38 5.95
C ASN A 107 -4.17 0.35 6.68
N ASP A 108 -3.42 1.46 6.67
CA ASP A 108 -2.06 1.56 7.21
C ASP A 108 -1.14 0.46 6.62
N LEU A 109 -1.23 0.24 5.31
CA LEU A 109 -0.49 -0.80 4.57
C LEU A 109 0.63 -0.18 3.72
N LYS A 110 1.71 -0.94 3.56
CA LYS A 110 2.77 -0.69 2.57
C LYS A 110 2.42 -1.34 1.24
N ARG A 111 3.04 -0.85 0.15
CA ARG A 111 2.78 -1.34 -1.21
C ARG A 111 3.11 -2.83 -1.40
N ASN A 112 4.03 -3.36 -0.61
CA ASN A 112 4.49 -4.74 -0.65
C ASN A 112 3.77 -5.65 0.36
N ASP A 113 2.82 -5.14 1.15
CA ASP A 113 2.07 -5.98 2.08
C ASP A 113 1.10 -6.87 1.32
N HIS A 114 1.05 -8.17 1.62
CA HIS A 114 0.16 -9.11 0.94
C HIS A 114 -1.22 -9.21 1.62
N LEU A 115 -2.27 -9.32 0.79
CA LEU A 115 -3.62 -9.62 1.27
C LEU A 115 -3.70 -11.07 1.80
N ARG A 116 -4.46 -11.25 2.88
CA ARG A 116 -4.76 -12.57 3.44
C ARG A 116 -6.26 -12.81 3.47
N PRO A 117 -6.75 -14.01 3.09
CA PRO A 117 -8.16 -14.35 3.27
C PRO A 117 -8.62 -14.11 4.71
N GLY A 118 -9.80 -13.51 4.87
CA GLY A 118 -10.35 -13.10 6.18
C GLY A 118 -9.85 -11.75 6.69
N GLN A 119 -8.87 -11.11 6.04
CA GLN A 119 -8.40 -9.78 6.41
C GLN A 119 -9.48 -8.73 6.17
N VAL A 120 -9.56 -7.75 7.07
CA VAL A 120 -10.42 -6.58 6.92
C VAL A 120 -9.71 -5.54 6.05
N ILE A 121 -10.41 -5.05 5.03
CA ILE A 121 -9.97 -3.91 4.20
C ILE A 121 -11.00 -2.80 4.30
N TYR A 122 -10.61 -1.69 4.93
CA TYR A 122 -11.37 -0.46 5.03
C TYR A 122 -11.37 0.30 3.71
N LEU A 123 -12.55 0.75 3.32
CA LEU A 123 -12.83 1.49 2.09
C LEU A 123 -12.84 3.01 2.30
N GLN A 124 -12.69 3.43 3.56
CA GLN A 124 -12.71 4.83 3.99
C GLN A 124 -11.64 5.04 5.05
N PRO A 125 -11.16 6.27 5.26
CA PRO A 125 -10.23 6.56 6.34
C PRO A 125 -10.77 6.08 7.69
N LYS A 126 -9.97 5.27 8.40
CA LYS A 126 -10.25 4.90 9.79
C LYS A 126 -10.41 6.14 10.67
N ARG A 127 -11.13 6.03 11.79
CA ARG A 127 -11.35 7.16 12.69
C ARG A 127 -10.14 7.37 13.60
N SER A 128 -10.04 8.55 14.22
CA SER A 128 -8.98 8.81 15.22
C SER A 128 -9.30 8.20 16.59
N LYS A 129 -10.56 7.77 16.80
CA LYS A 129 -11.07 7.22 18.06
C LYS A 129 -12.06 6.08 17.77
N ALA A 130 -12.16 5.11 18.66
CA ALA A 130 -13.14 4.03 18.56
C ALA A 130 -14.58 4.53 18.85
N LYS A 131 -15.59 3.66 18.68
CA LYS A 131 -16.97 3.90 19.14
C LYS A 131 -16.99 4.20 20.64
N LYS A 132 -18.01 4.94 21.11
CA LYS A 132 -18.13 5.38 22.51
C LYS A 132 -18.03 4.22 23.51
N ASP A 133 -18.52 3.05 23.14
CA ASP A 133 -18.57 1.85 23.98
C ASP A 133 -17.18 1.21 24.21
N TYR A 134 -16.16 1.67 23.47
CA TYR A 134 -14.79 1.16 23.56
C TYR A 134 -13.84 2.24 24.05
N GLU A 135 -13.72 2.39 25.36
CA GLU A 135 -12.76 3.34 25.97
C GLU A 135 -11.31 2.81 25.90
N TYR A 136 -11.12 1.51 26.18
CA TYR A 136 -9.82 0.84 26.11
C TYR A 136 -9.95 -0.61 25.63
N HIS A 137 -8.81 -1.19 25.26
CA HIS A 137 -8.64 -2.59 24.91
C HIS A 137 -7.54 -3.21 25.80
N ILE A 138 -7.76 -4.42 26.32
CA ILE A 138 -6.74 -5.15 27.07
C ILE A 138 -5.98 -6.05 26.10
N ALA A 139 -4.71 -5.75 25.87
CA ALA A 139 -3.88 -6.44 24.89
C ALA A 139 -3.69 -7.91 25.26
N LYS A 140 -3.89 -8.81 24.30
CA LYS A 140 -3.63 -10.23 24.46
C LYS A 140 -2.18 -10.57 24.16
N ARG A 141 -1.73 -11.75 24.60
CA ARG A 141 -0.39 -12.26 24.28
C ARG A 141 -0.17 -12.32 22.76
N GLY A 142 0.88 -11.66 22.28
CA GLY A 142 1.25 -11.61 20.86
C GLY A 142 0.36 -10.72 19.99
N GLU A 143 -0.52 -9.91 20.59
CA GLU A 143 -1.32 -8.93 19.86
C GLU A 143 -0.47 -7.73 19.44
N THR A 144 -0.80 -7.12 18.30
CA THR A 144 -0.05 -5.98 17.77
C THR A 144 -0.91 -4.73 17.72
N MET A 145 -0.28 -3.55 17.77
CA MET A 145 -0.97 -2.26 17.60
C MET A 145 -1.72 -2.19 16.27
N TYR A 146 -1.16 -2.80 15.21
CA TYR A 146 -1.84 -2.94 13.93
C TYR A 146 -3.14 -3.75 14.06
N ARG A 147 -3.11 -4.93 14.70
CA ARG A 147 -4.33 -5.75 14.86
C ARG A 147 -5.40 -5.04 15.69
N ILE A 148 -5.00 -4.34 16.75
CA ILE A 148 -5.92 -3.52 17.57
C ILE A 148 -6.51 -2.39 16.74
N SER A 149 -5.68 -1.68 15.97
CA SER A 149 -6.10 -0.63 15.05
C SER A 149 -7.13 -1.13 14.03
N GLN A 150 -6.89 -2.29 13.41
CA GLN A 150 -7.83 -2.92 12.47
C GLN A 150 -9.12 -3.35 13.17
N LYS A 151 -9.03 -3.93 14.38
CA LYS A 151 -10.19 -4.39 15.14
C LYS A 151 -11.16 -3.26 15.46
N TYR A 152 -10.66 -2.09 15.86
CA TYR A 152 -11.50 -0.96 16.29
C TYR A 152 -11.75 0.11 15.20
N ALA A 153 -11.27 -0.11 13.98
CA ALA A 153 -11.29 0.88 12.89
C ALA A 153 -10.70 2.24 13.33
N VAL A 154 -9.58 2.20 14.05
CA VAL A 154 -8.84 3.38 14.53
C VAL A 154 -7.54 3.51 13.75
N LYS A 155 -7.17 4.71 13.29
CA LYS A 155 -5.88 4.94 12.59
C LYS A 155 -4.71 4.50 13.47
N LEU A 156 -3.78 3.73 12.93
CA LEU A 156 -2.65 3.19 13.69
C LEU A 156 -1.82 4.31 14.33
N ARG A 157 -1.51 5.37 13.58
CA ARG A 157 -0.81 6.56 14.10
C ARG A 157 -1.55 7.24 15.26
N SER A 158 -2.88 7.30 15.20
CA SER A 158 -3.69 7.89 16.29
C SER A 158 -3.64 7.02 17.54
N LEU A 159 -3.65 5.69 17.36
CA LEU A 159 -3.54 4.73 18.44
C LEU A 159 -2.19 4.84 19.16
N TYR A 160 -1.08 4.91 18.41
CA TYR A 160 0.26 5.15 18.96
C TYR A 160 0.32 6.45 19.76
N LYS A 161 -0.13 7.57 19.17
CA LYS A 161 -0.14 8.87 19.84
C LYS A 161 -0.96 8.85 21.13
N MET A 162 -2.12 8.20 21.13
CA MET A 162 -3.01 8.13 22.29
C MET A 162 -2.39 7.37 23.47
N ASN A 163 -1.56 6.37 23.14
CA ASN A 163 -0.94 5.47 24.11
C ASN A 163 0.50 5.85 24.45
N ARG A 164 1.02 6.97 23.91
CA ARG A 164 2.41 7.43 24.10
C ARG A 164 3.44 6.36 23.71
N MET A 165 3.12 5.55 22.71
CA MET A 165 3.97 4.48 22.21
C MET A 165 4.66 4.91 20.91
N ALA A 166 5.91 4.47 20.71
CA ALA A 166 6.65 4.72 19.49
C ALA A 166 6.10 3.89 18.32
N GLU A 167 6.21 4.39 17.09
CA GLU A 167 5.77 3.63 15.91
C GLU A 167 6.59 2.34 15.77
N GLY A 168 5.90 1.20 15.65
CA GLY A 168 6.51 -0.13 15.63
C GLY A 168 6.52 -0.83 16.99
N GLU A 169 6.34 -0.10 18.09
CA GLU A 169 6.18 -0.69 19.43
C GLU A 169 4.91 -1.55 19.49
N GLN A 170 4.96 -2.62 20.28
CA GLN A 170 3.84 -3.55 20.48
C GLN A 170 3.42 -3.59 21.95
N PRO A 171 2.13 -3.81 22.23
CA PRO A 171 1.63 -3.76 23.59
C PRO A 171 2.10 -4.99 24.38
N ASN A 172 2.39 -4.80 25.65
CA ASN A 172 2.61 -5.90 26.58
C ASN A 172 1.29 -6.65 26.84
N PRO A 173 1.32 -7.98 27.05
CA PRO A 173 0.12 -8.72 27.44
C PRO A 173 -0.49 -8.11 28.72
N GLY A 174 -1.80 -7.88 28.72
CA GLY A 174 -2.52 -7.24 29.82
C GLY A 174 -2.49 -5.70 29.81
N GLN A 175 -1.68 -5.07 28.95
CA GLN A 175 -1.62 -3.61 28.86
C GLN A 175 -2.95 -3.03 28.37
N ARG A 176 -3.41 -1.95 29.02
CA ARG A 176 -4.56 -1.18 28.57
C ARG A 176 -4.15 -0.25 27.44
N ILE A 177 -4.73 -0.49 26.27
CA ILE A 177 -4.58 0.35 25.08
C ILE A 177 -5.81 1.24 24.96
N HIS A 178 -5.60 2.53 25.18
CA HIS A 178 -6.61 3.57 25.08
C HIS A 178 -7.06 3.76 23.64
N LEU A 179 -8.37 3.84 23.44
CA LEU A 179 -9.01 3.90 22.12
C LEU A 179 -9.74 5.22 21.84
N ARG A 180 -9.94 6.06 22.86
CA ARG A 180 -10.67 7.34 22.74
C ARG A 180 -9.99 8.54 23.38
N LYS A 181 -9.45 8.39 24.59
CA LYS A 181 -8.80 9.46 25.36
C LYS A 181 -7.30 9.18 25.48
N PRO A 182 -6.42 10.14 25.19
CA PRO A 182 -4.99 10.00 25.44
C PRO A 182 -4.71 9.66 26.90
N ILE A 183 -3.64 8.90 27.14
CA ILE A 183 -3.09 8.73 28.49
C ILE A 183 -2.82 10.13 29.04
N SER A 184 -3.50 10.48 30.14
CA SER A 184 -3.26 11.73 30.88
C SER A 184 -1.79 11.78 31.27
N ALA A 185 -1.19 12.97 31.22
CA ALA A 185 0.11 13.11 31.88
C ALA A 185 -0.16 12.82 33.34
N SER A 186 0.60 11.88 33.93
CA SER A 186 0.77 11.92 35.37
C SER A 186 1.24 13.35 35.65
N SER A 187 0.42 14.10 36.39
CA SER A 187 0.89 15.28 37.11
C SER A 187 1.96 14.77 38.06
N SER A 188 3.20 14.85 37.59
CA SER A 188 4.42 14.72 38.39
C SER A 188 4.74 16.08 38.98
#